data_AF-A0A1F7PD09-F1
#
_entry.id   AF-A0A1F7PD09-F1
#
_cell.length_a   1.000
_cell.length_b   1.000
_cell.length_c   1.000
_cell.angle_alpha   90.00
_cell.angle_beta   90.00
_cell.angle_gamma   90.00
#
_symmetry.space_group_name_H-M   'P 1'
#
loop_
_entity.id
_entity.type
_entity.pdbx_description
1 polymer ?
#
loop_
_entity_poly.entity_id
_entity_poly.type
_entity_poly.pdbx_seq_one_letter_code
_entity_poly.pdbx_strand_id
1 'polypeptide(L)'
;MVRATMLEILESDYVKAAWAAGLPRRTIVYGDALRNCMIPVITLIGVVFGFLMAGNVVVEIVFAWPGIGNYAVTSLLTKDAAPIQGFVLFVAVVYVLINFTVDVVYGLVDPRIRLR
;
A
#
# COMPACT_ATOMS: atom_id res chain seq x y z
N MET A 1 0.68 13.21 0.21
CA MET A 1 1.62 12.13 0.58
C MET A 1 2.61 11.88 -0.53
N VAL A 2 2.27 11.21 -1.65
CA VAL A 2 3.22 10.93 -2.77
C VAL A 2 4.09 12.13 -3.18
N ARG A 3 3.48 13.30 -3.38
CA ARG A 3 4.22 14.54 -3.72
C ARG A 3 5.19 14.98 -2.61
N ALA A 4 4.80 14.85 -1.35
CA ALA A 4 5.62 15.26 -0.20
C ALA A 4 6.82 14.32 -0.03
N THR A 5 6.60 13.01 -0.14
CA THR A 5 7.65 11.99 -0.07
C THR A 5 8.66 12.14 -1.23
N MET A 6 8.18 12.53 -2.42
CA MET A 6 9.05 12.85 -3.56
C MET A 6 9.89 14.11 -3.30
N LEU A 7 9.33 15.13 -2.66
CA LEU A 7 10.07 16.36 -2.29
C LEU A 7 11.16 16.06 -1.26
N GLU A 8 10.84 15.31 -0.20
CA GLU A 8 11.81 14.89 0.83
C GLU A 8 12.99 14.11 0.21
N ILE A 9 12.68 13.21 -0.73
CA ILE A 9 13.71 12.42 -1.41
C ILE A 9 14.58 13.28 -2.32
N LEU A 10 14.01 14.26 -3.01
CA LEU A 10 14.79 15.20 -3.84
C LEU A 10 15.67 16.13 -3.00
N GLU A 11 15.31 16.40 -1.74
CA GLU A 11 16.10 17.20 -0.80
C GLU A 11 17.17 16.39 -0.05
N SER A 12 17.24 15.08 -0.27
CA SER A 12 18.23 14.22 0.37
C SER A 12 19.67 14.48 -0.11
N ASP A 13 20.64 14.20 0.76
CA ASP A 13 22.05 14.49 0.49
C ASP A 13 22.64 13.64 -0.65
N TYR A 14 22.13 12.43 -0.88
CA TYR A 14 22.55 11.61 -2.01
C TYR A 14 22.09 12.19 -3.35
N VAL A 15 20.89 12.78 -3.39
CA VAL A 15 20.40 13.49 -4.57
C VAL A 15 21.27 14.72 -4.79
N LYS A 16 21.50 15.56 -3.76
CA LYS A 16 22.38 16.75 -3.85
C LYS A 16 23.79 16.40 -4.33
N ALA A 17 24.36 15.28 -3.89
CA ALA A 17 25.65 14.78 -4.37
C ALA A 17 25.59 14.38 -5.86
N ALA A 18 24.51 13.74 -6.31
CA ALA A 18 24.30 13.41 -7.72
C ALA A 18 24.16 14.67 -8.60
N TRP A 19 23.53 15.73 -8.10
CA TRP A 19 23.50 17.04 -8.76
C TRP A 19 24.90 17.66 -8.85
N ALA A 20 25.67 17.63 -7.76
CA ALA A 20 27.05 18.14 -7.73
C ALA A 20 27.99 17.37 -8.68
N ALA A 21 27.72 16.08 -8.92
CA ALA A 21 28.42 15.24 -9.88
C ALA A 21 28.05 15.52 -11.36
N GLY A 22 27.06 16.39 -11.63
CA GLY A 22 26.65 16.78 -12.99
C GLY A 22 25.74 15.78 -13.70
N LEU A 23 25.08 14.88 -12.98
CA LEU A 23 24.15 13.91 -13.58
C LEU A 23 22.90 14.62 -14.16
N PRO A 24 22.39 14.15 -15.32
CA PRO A 24 21.22 14.77 -15.93
C PRO A 24 19.99 14.58 -15.04
N ARG A 25 19.22 15.66 -14.88
CA ARG A 25 18.04 15.74 -14.00
C ARG A 25 17.02 14.63 -14.24
N ARG A 26 16.84 14.18 -15.50
CA ARG A 26 15.93 13.06 -15.83
C ARG A 26 16.40 11.73 -15.22
N THR A 27 17.71 11.46 -15.21
CA THR A 27 18.26 10.23 -14.62
C THR A 27 18.10 10.21 -13.11
N ILE A 28 18.35 11.35 -12.45
CA ILE A 28 18.17 11.47 -11.00
C ILE A 28 16.69 11.29 -10.61
N VAL A 29 15.78 11.94 -11.34
CA VAL A 29 14.35 11.90 -11.03
C VAL A 29 13.74 10.52 -11.29
N TYR A 30 13.91 9.97 -12.49
CA TYR A 30 13.28 8.70 -12.87
C TYR A 30 14.05 7.45 -12.39
N GLY A 31 15.36 7.57 -12.20
CA GLY A 31 16.23 6.46 -11.78
C GLY A 31 16.27 6.31 -10.27
N ASP A 32 16.81 7.30 -9.56
CA ASP A 32 17.09 7.19 -8.12
C ASP A 32 15.91 7.66 -7.26
N ALA A 33 15.41 8.88 -7.52
CA ALA A 33 14.40 9.51 -6.67
C ALA A 33 13.04 8.80 -6.76
N LEU A 34 12.55 8.51 -7.96
CA LEU A 34 11.27 7.83 -8.15
C LEU A 34 11.30 6.43 -7.55
N ARG A 35 12.39 5.69 -7.77
CA ARG A 35 12.55 4.31 -7.29
C ARG A 35 12.58 4.24 -5.77
N ASN A 36 13.29 5.16 -5.12
CA ASN A 36 13.30 5.27 -3.67
C ASN A 36 11.99 5.84 -3.10
N CYS A 37 11.26 6.67 -3.85
CA CYS A 37 9.97 7.21 -3.42
C CYS A 37 8.84 6.19 -3.51
N MET A 38 8.93 5.24 -4.44
CA MET A 38 7.92 4.19 -4.57
C MET A 38 7.83 3.31 -3.32
N ILE A 39 8.93 3.18 -2.57
CA ILE A 39 8.99 2.37 -1.35
C ILE A 39 7.90 2.78 -0.34
N PRO A 40 7.95 3.97 0.28
CA PRO A 40 6.93 4.40 1.24
C PRO A 40 5.53 4.54 0.63
N VAL A 41 5.42 4.85 -0.67
CA VAL A 41 4.14 4.99 -1.35
C VAL A 41 3.39 3.65 -1.44
N ILE A 42 4.10 2.57 -1.77
CA ILE A 42 3.51 1.24 -1.90
C ILE A 42 3.02 0.73 -0.53
N THR A 43 3.82 0.90 0.53
CA THR A 43 3.38 0.54 1.89
C THR A 43 2.13 1.32 2.30
N LEU A 44 2.10 2.62 2.00
CA LEU A 44 0.95 3.46 2.33
C LEU A 44 -0.32 3.03 1.60
N ILE A 45 -0.21 2.61 0.34
CA ILE A 45 -1.36 2.07 -0.42
C ILE A 45 -1.92 0.84 0.29
N GLY A 46 -1.08 -0.07 0.79
CA GLY A 46 -1.52 -1.24 1.55
C GLY A 46 -2.28 -0.87 2.83
N VAL A 47 -1.75 0.10 3.59
CA VAL A 47 -2.42 0.61 4.81
C VAL A 47 -3.75 1.27 4.48
N VAL A 48 -3.79 2.15 3.47
CA VAL A 48 -5.02 2.83 3.03
C VAL A 48 -6.04 1.82 2.54
N PHE A 49 -5.63 0.78 1.82
CA PHE A 49 -6.51 -0.29 1.38
C PHE A 49 -7.15 -1.02 2.57
N GLY A 50 -6.38 -1.33 3.62
CA GLY A 50 -6.91 -1.90 4.85
C GLY A 50 -7.96 -1.00 5.52
N PHE A 51 -7.70 0.31 5.58
CA PHE A 51 -8.68 1.28 6.06
C PHE A 51 -9.93 1.35 5.20
N LEU A 52 -9.79 1.28 3.87
CA LEU A 52 -10.92 1.28 2.95
C LEU A 52 -11.78 0.03 3.13
N MET A 53 -11.18 -1.15 3.32
CA MET A 53 -11.94 -2.38 3.59
C MET A 53 -12.78 -2.26 4.86
N ALA A 54 -12.24 -1.70 5.94
CA ALA A 54 -12.98 -1.48 7.18
C ALA A 54 -14.04 -0.35 7.07
N GLY A 55 -13.68 0.76 6.41
CA GLY A 55 -14.56 1.92 6.24
C GLY A 55 -15.70 1.69 5.25
N ASN A 56 -15.51 0.84 4.24
CA ASN A 56 -16.54 0.54 3.23
C ASN A 56 -17.75 -0.16 3.84
N VAL A 57 -17.58 -0.92 4.93
CA VAL A 57 -18.69 -1.55 5.66
C VAL A 57 -19.73 -0.51 6.10
N VAL A 58 -19.27 0.65 6.58
CA VAL A 58 -20.17 1.74 7.01
C VAL A 58 -20.93 2.31 5.81
N VAL A 59 -20.25 2.49 4.68
CA VAL A 59 -20.86 2.98 3.43
C VAL A 59 -21.90 1.97 2.92
N GLU A 60 -21.59 0.67 2.96
CA GLU A 60 -22.51 -0.40 2.54
C GLU A 60 -23.79 -0.41 3.39
N ILE A 61 -23.68 -0.16 4.70
CA ILE A 61 -24.84 -0.07 5.60
C ILE A 61 -25.68 1.17 5.30
N VAL A 62 -25.06 2.34 5.19
CA VAL A 62 -25.77 3.62 4.99
C VAL A 62 -26.50 3.66 3.64
N PHE A 63 -25.88 3.15 2.59
CA PHE A 63 -26.45 3.14 1.24
C PHE A 63 -27.25 1.87 0.92
N ALA A 64 -27.44 0.95 1.88
CA ALA A 64 -28.08 -0.35 1.68
C ALA A 64 -27.50 -1.13 0.46
N TRP A 65 -26.19 -0.98 0.23
CA TRP A 65 -25.50 -1.71 -0.84
C TRP A 65 -25.27 -3.14 -0.34
N PRO A 66 -25.72 -4.18 -1.07
CA PRO A 66 -25.55 -5.58 -0.68
C PRO A 66 -24.10 -6.03 -0.90
N GLY A 67 -23.21 -5.63 0.00
CA GLY A 67 -21.80 -5.99 0.02
C GLY A 67 -21.46 -7.07 1.05
N ILE A 68 -20.23 -7.58 0.97
CA ILE A 68 -19.72 -8.62 1.87
C ILE A 68 -19.60 -8.08 3.31
N GLY A 69 -19.30 -6.79 3.47
CA GLY A 69 -19.24 -6.12 4.77
C GLY A 69 -20.61 -6.03 5.44
N ASN A 70 -21.63 -5.62 4.69
CA ASN A 70 -23.02 -5.60 5.17
C ASN A 70 -23.51 -7.01 5.56
N TYR A 71 -23.14 -8.04 4.79
CA TYR A 71 -23.46 -9.43 5.10
C TYR A 71 -22.81 -9.90 6.42
N ALA A 72 -21.55 -9.56 6.66
CA ALA A 72 -20.86 -9.88 7.90
C ALA A 72 -21.49 -9.18 9.12
N VAL A 73 -21.90 -7.91 8.97
CA VAL A 73 -22.56 -7.16 10.05
C VAL A 73 -23.96 -7.67 10.35
N THR A 74 -24.74 -8.00 9.31
CA THR A 74 -26.07 -8.62 9.50
C THR A 74 -25.97 -9.96 10.22
N SER A 75 -24.95 -10.76 9.90
CA SER A 75 -24.67 -12.04 10.57
C SER A 75 -24.24 -11.87 12.03
N LEU A 76 -23.57 -10.76 12.35
CA LEU A 76 -23.23 -10.39 13.73
C LEU A 76 -24.48 -10.09 14.56
N LEU A 77 -25.50 -9.47 13.95
CA LEU A 77 -26.78 -9.23 14.60
C LEU A 77 -27.59 -10.53 14.79
N THR A 78 -27.49 -11.50 13.88
CA THR A 78 -28.13 -12.82 14.01
C THR A 78 -27.36 -13.80 14.91
N LYS A 79 -26.20 -13.39 15.45
CA LYS A 79 -25.26 -14.22 16.24
C LYS A 79 -24.69 -15.43 15.48
N ASP A 80 -24.70 -15.39 14.15
CA ASP A 80 -24.06 -16.41 13.33
C ASP A 80 -22.55 -16.14 13.21
N ALA A 81 -21.75 -16.98 13.85
CA ALA A 81 -20.29 -16.82 13.89
C ALA A 81 -19.60 -17.25 12.58
N ALA A 82 -20.17 -18.19 11.82
CA ALA A 82 -19.54 -18.74 10.62
C ALA A 82 -19.32 -17.70 9.50
N PRO A 83 -20.30 -16.84 9.14
CA PRO A 83 -20.09 -15.78 8.15
C PRO A 83 -19.03 -14.76 8.56
N ILE A 84 -18.98 -14.41 9.85
CA ILE A 84 -18.01 -13.44 10.40
C ILE A 84 -16.60 -14.01 10.29
N GLN A 85 -16.40 -15.27 10.69
CA GLN A 85 -15.10 -15.94 10.57
C GLN A 85 -14.65 -16.02 9.11
N GLY A 86 -15.56 -16.34 8.18
CA GLY A 86 -15.27 -16.35 6.74
C GLY A 86 -14.85 -14.97 6.22
N PHE A 87 -15.54 -13.91 6.64
CA PHE A 87 -15.17 -12.53 6.30
C PHE A 87 -13.78 -12.16 6.82
N VAL A 88 -13.48 -12.44 8.09
CA VAL A 88 -12.18 -12.14 8.68
C VAL A 88 -11.06 -12.91 7.98
N LEU A 89 -11.27 -14.19 7.68
CA LEU A 89 -10.30 -14.99 6.93
C LEU A 89 -10.06 -14.44 5.52
N PHE A 90 -11.12 -14.06 4.82
CA PHE A 90 -11.02 -13.47 3.48
C PHE A 90 -10.19 -12.17 3.49
N VAL A 91 -10.51 -11.25 4.41
CA VAL A 91 -9.78 -9.98 4.57
C VAL A 91 -8.32 -10.25 4.94
N ALA A 92 -8.05 -11.21 5.84
CA ALA A 92 -6.69 -11.58 6.21
C ALA A 92 -5.88 -12.11 5.02
N VAL A 93 -6.45 -12.99 4.20
CA VAL A 93 -5.80 -13.51 2.99
C VAL A 93 -5.49 -12.39 2.01
N VAL A 94 -6.45 -11.50 1.74
CA VAL A 94 -6.24 -10.34 0.86
C VAL A 94 -5.13 -9.43 1.40
N TYR A 95 -5.10 -9.19 2.71
CA TYR A 95 -4.07 -8.38 3.34
C TYR A 95 -2.68 -9.00 3.20
N VAL A 96 -2.56 -10.32 3.40
CA VAL A 96 -1.30 -11.05 3.19
C VAL A 96 -0.86 -10.98 1.72
N LEU A 97 -1.79 -11.15 0.76
CA LEU A 97 -1.47 -11.06 -0.67
C LEU A 97 -0.98 -9.67 -1.07
N ILE A 98 -1.58 -8.62 -0.50
CA ILE A 98 -1.13 -7.25 -0.74
C ILE A 98 0.28 -7.06 -0.19
N ASN A 99 0.54 -7.42 1.07
CA ASN A 99 1.88 -7.29 1.67
C ASN A 99 2.92 -8.11 0.90
N PHE A 100 2.58 -9.33 0.50
CA PHE A 100 3.45 -10.14 -0.33
C PHE A 100 3.75 -9.49 -1.69
N THR A 101 2.74 -8.88 -2.32
CA THR A 101 2.93 -8.12 -3.57
C THR A 101 3.85 -6.93 -3.34
N VAL A 102 3.68 -6.22 -2.22
CA VAL A 102 4.56 -5.11 -1.81
C VAL A 102 6.00 -5.59 -1.67
N ASP A 103 6.24 -6.71 -0.98
CA ASP A 103 7.57 -7.30 -0.80
C ASP A 103 8.21 -7.75 -2.12
N VAL A 104 7.42 -8.32 -3.04
CA VAL A 104 7.89 -8.67 -4.38
C VAL A 104 8.28 -7.42 -5.17
N VAL A 105 7.44 -6.37 -5.13
CA VAL A 105 7.75 -5.10 -5.79
C VAL A 105 9.01 -4.47 -5.19
N TYR A 106 9.21 -4.58 -3.87
CA TYR A 106 10.46 -4.18 -3.23
C TYR A 106 11.67 -4.90 -3.82
N GLY A 107 11.61 -6.22 -3.94
CA GLY A 107 12.70 -7.00 -4.54
C GLY A 107 13.00 -6.65 -6.01
N LEU A 108 11.98 -6.23 -6.78
CA LEU A 108 12.14 -5.78 -8.17
C LEU A 108 12.67 -4.35 -8.27
N VAL A 109 12.26 -3.49 -7.33
CA VAL A 109 12.62 -2.07 -7.27
C VAL A 109 13.99 -1.86 -6.63
N ASP A 110 14.51 -2.77 -5.82
CA ASP A 110 15.86 -2.67 -5.28
C ASP A 110 16.76 -3.87 -5.62
N PRO A 111 17.56 -3.79 -6.70
CA PRO A 111 18.50 -4.85 -7.09
C PRO A 111 19.70 -4.94 -6.16
N ARG A 112 19.86 -4.06 -5.15
CA ARG A 112 20.90 -4.20 -4.11
C ARG A 112 20.61 -5.34 -3.12
N ILE A 113 19.37 -5.87 -3.11
CA ILE A 113 18.96 -7.04 -2.30
C ILE A 113 19.36 -8.36 -2.97
N ARG A 114 20.02 -8.34 -4.14
CA ARG A 114 20.71 -9.54 -4.67
C ARG A 114 21.88 -9.90 -3.75
N LEU A 115 21.56 -10.71 -2.74
CA LEU A 115 22.51 -11.59 -2.05
C LEU A 115 23.30 -12.33 -3.12
N ARG A 116 24.62 -12.17 -3.05
CA ARG A 116 25.59 -13.01 -3.77
C ARG A 116 25.39 -14.47 -3.41
#